data_AF-A0A2V9W440-F1
#
_entry.id   AF-A0A2V9W440-F1
#
_cell.length_a   1.000
_cell.length_b   1.000
_cell.length_c   1.000
_cell.angle_alpha   90.00
_cell.angle_beta   90.00
_cell.angle_gamma   90.00
#
_symmetry.space_group_name_H-M   'P 1'
#
loop_
_entity.id
_entity.type
_entity.pdbx_description
1 polymer ?
#
loop_
_entity_poly.entity_id
_entity_poly.type
_entity_poly.pdbx_seq_one_letter_code
_entity_poly.pdbx_strand_id
1 'polypeptide(L)' 'MEEETLTARPVRDSQSEMAEIVLPNDANPLGALLGGRLMHWIDLAGAMAAHRHSRNYVV' A
#
# COMPACT_ATOMS: atom_id res chain seq x y z
N MET A 1 -29.19 23.87 -3.91
CA MET A 1 -28.17 22.82 -3.99
C MET A 1 -27.09 23.22 -3.01
N GLU A 2 -27.04 22.58 -1.86
CA GLU A 2 -25.92 22.78 -0.91
C GLU A 2 -24.67 22.15 -1.53
N GLU A 3 -23.63 22.95 -1.74
CA GLU A 3 -22.31 22.46 -2.07
C GLU A 3 -21.73 21.77 -0.84
N GLU A 4 -21.83 20.45 -0.81
CA GLU A 4 -21.12 19.64 0.19
C GLU A 4 -19.61 19.81 -0.05
N THR A 5 -18.98 20.63 0.79
CA THR A 5 -17.56 20.92 0.69
C THR A 5 -16.80 19.71 1.20
N LEU A 6 -16.26 18.89 0.29
CA LEU A 6 -15.44 17.74 0.65
C LEU A 6 -14.26 18.18 1.51
N THR A 7 -14.23 17.73 2.76
CA THR A 7 -13.13 18.07 3.66
C THR A 7 -11.88 17.31 3.22
N ALA A 8 -10.86 18.04 2.76
CA ALA A 8 -9.59 17.45 2.38
C ALA A 8 -8.96 16.76 3.60
N ARG A 9 -8.45 15.53 3.39
CA ARG A 9 -7.79 14.75 4.44
C ARG A 9 -6.28 14.89 4.32
N PRO A 10 -5.55 15.12 5.42
CA PRO A 10 -4.10 15.22 5.36
C PRO A 10 -3.48 13.85 5.06
N VAL A 11 -2.40 13.84 4.27
CA VAL A 11 -1.68 12.61 3.85
C VAL A 11 -1.29 11.72 5.04
N ARG A 12 -0.92 12.35 6.17
CA ARG A 12 -0.50 11.66 7.40
C ARG A 12 -1.54 10.67 7.94
N ASP A 13 -2.83 10.93 7.71
CA ASP A 13 -3.92 10.09 8.23
C ASP A 13 -4.01 8.75 7.50
N SER A 14 -3.40 8.66 6.31
CA SER A 14 -3.41 7.48 5.45
C SER A 14 -2.02 6.86 5.23
N GLN A 15 -0.97 7.38 5.87
CA GLN A 15 0.38 6.83 5.74
C GLN A 15 0.39 5.35 6.15
N SER A 16 0.96 4.51 5.29
CA SER A 16 1.04 3.05 5.47
C SER A 16 2.48 2.59 5.37
N GLU A 17 2.93 1.84 6.37
CA GLU A 17 4.26 1.25 6.42
C GLU A 17 4.11 -0.24 6.67
N MET A 18 4.93 -1.03 6.00
CA MET A 18 4.94 -2.48 6.09
C MET A 18 6.39 -2.94 6.13
N ALA A 19 6.73 -3.79 7.09
CA ALA A 19 8.06 -4.34 7.27
C ALA A 19 7.98 -5.86 7.13
N GLU A 20 8.64 -6.39 6.10
CA GLU A 20 8.60 -7.80 5.75
C GLU A 20 10.01 -8.39 5.78
N ILE A 21 10.13 -9.62 6.28
CA ILE A 21 11.38 -10.38 6.26
C ILE A 21 11.46 -11.11 4.92
N VAL A 22 12.57 -10.95 4.20
CA VAL A 22 12.84 -11.71 2.99
C VAL A 22 13.23 -13.14 3.38
N LEU A 23 12.41 -14.11 2.98
CA LEU A 23 12.68 -15.54 3.21
C LEU A 23 13.37 -16.16 1.98
N PRO A 24 14.02 -17.33 2.10
CA PRO A 24 14.65 -18.01 0.97
C PRO A 24 13.72 -18.24 -0.23
N ASN A 25 12.43 -18.47 0.02
CA ASN A 25 11.43 -18.67 -1.03
C ASN A 25 11.04 -17.37 -1.76
N ASP A 26 11.32 -16.21 -1.16
CA ASP A 26 11.07 -14.91 -1.78
C ASP A 26 12.22 -14.49 -2.71
N ALA A 27 13.37 -15.17 -2.64
CA ALA A 27 14.57 -14.84 -3.39
C ALA A 27 14.77 -15.76 -4.60
N ASN A 28 15.48 -15.25 -5.60
CA ASN A 28 16.00 -16.07 -6.69
C ASN A 28 17.27 -16.85 -6.25
N PRO A 29 17.78 -17.78 -7.07
CA PRO A 29 19.00 -18.55 -6.73
C PRO A 29 20.27 -17.72 -6.49
N LEU A 30 20.28 -16.43 -6.87
CA LEU A 30 21.37 -15.50 -6.61
C LEU A 30 21.21 -14.76 -5.27
N GLY A 31 20.15 -15.05 -4.50
CA GLY A 31 19.86 -14.42 -3.21
C GLY A 31 19.20 -13.05 -3.31
N ALA A 32 18.76 -12.62 -4.49
CA ALA A 32 18.04 -11.37 -4.66
C ALA A 32 16.53 -11.57 -4.58
N LEU A 33 15.83 -10.66 -3.91
CA LEU A 33 14.37 -10.66 -3.82
C LEU A 33 13.73 -10.70 -5.21
N LEU A 34 12.74 -11.58 -5.39
CA LEU A 34 11.97 -11.68 -6.62
C LEU A 34 11.13 -10.41 -6.81
N GLY A 35 11.25 -9.79 -7.98
CA GLY A 35 10.51 -8.57 -8.31
C GLY A 35 8.99 -8.70 -8.16
N GLY A 36 8.43 -9.87 -8.49
CA GLY A 36 6.99 -10.15 -8.28
C GLY A 36 6.56 -10.07 -6.81
N ARG A 37 7.39 -10.58 -5.89
CA ARG A 37 7.13 -10.49 -4.44
C ARG A 37 7.18 -9.05 -3.95
N LEU A 38 8.18 -8.29 -4.41
CA LEU A 38 8.29 -6.87 -4.12
C LEU A 38 7.06 -6.09 -4.62
N MET A 39 6.64 -6.30 -5.87
CA MET A 39 5.46 -5.64 -6.44
C MET A 39 4.19 -5.97 -5.66
N HIS A 40 4.02 -7.22 -5.22
CA HIS A 40 2.89 -7.61 -4.39
C HIS A 40 2.87 -6.87 -3.04
N TRP A 41 4.02 -6.70 -2.39
CA TRP A 41 4.10 -5.91 -1.15
C TRP A 41 3.80 -4.43 -1.36
N ILE A 42 4.28 -3.86 -2.47
CA ILE A 42 3.99 -2.47 -2.85
C ILE A 42 2.48 -2.29 -3.08
N ASP A 43 1.85 -3.21 -3.81
CA ASP A 43 0.42 -3.21 -4.07
C ASP A 43 -0.39 -3.24 -2.77
N LEU A 44 -0.04 -4.13 -1.84
CA LEU A 44 -0.70 -4.23 -0.54
C LEU A 44 -0.55 -2.93 0.29
N ALA A 45 0.64 -2.35 0.34
CA ALA A 45 0.88 -1.08 1.03
C ALA A 45 0.09 0.07 0.41
N GLY A 46 0.03 0.13 -0.92
CA GLY A 46 -0.75 1.10 -1.67
C GLY A 46 -2.25 0.97 -1.43
N ALA A 47 -2.78 -0.26 -1.47
CA ALA A 47 -4.18 -0.56 -1.19
C ALA A 47 -4.56 -0.14 0.23
N MET A 48 -3.72 -0.40 1.23
CA MET A 48 -3.93 0.04 2.61
C MET A 48 -3.99 1.58 2.73
N ALA A 49 -3.07 2.29 2.06
CA ALA A 49 -3.04 3.74 2.08
C ALA A 49 -4.28 4.33 1.40
N ALA A 50 -4.64 3.82 0.22
CA ALA A 50 -5.80 4.26 -0.54
C ALA A 50 -7.11 3.96 0.20
N HIS A 51 -7.25 2.78 0.80
CA HIS A 51 -8.43 2.43 1.60
C HIS A 51 -8.58 3.34 2.83
N ARG A 52 -7.49 3.60 3.57
CA ARG A 52 -7.53 4.54 4.71
C ARG A 52 -7.83 5.96 4.26
N HIS A 53 -7.23 6.38 3.14
CA HIS A 53 -7.46 7.71 2.61
C HIS A 53 -8.87 7.88 2.11
N SER A 54 -9.48 6.89 1.43
CA SER A 54 -10.81 7.02 0.83
C SER A 54 -11.92 6.70 1.82
N ARG A 55 -11.67 5.80 2.79
CA ARG A 55 -12.67 5.11 3.63
C ARG A 55 -13.68 4.29 2.82
N ASN A 56 -13.24 3.78 1.68
CA ASN A 56 -14.06 2.97 0.78
C ASN A 56 -13.20 1.88 0.11
N TYR A 57 -13.85 0.93 -0.56
CA TYR A 57 -13.15 -0.01 -1.43
C TYR A 57 -12.52 0.73 -2.61
N VAL A 58 -11.32 0.30 -2.98
CA VAL A 58 -10.49 0.88 -4.05
C VAL A 58 -10.04 -0.26 -4.97
N VAL A 59 -9.89 0.04 -6.26
CA VAL A 59 -9.52 -0.91 -7.32
C VAL A 59 -8.30 -0.44 -8.08
#